data_AF-A0A2G6NTP8-F1
#
_entry.id   AF-A0A2G6NTP8-F1
#
_cell.length_a   1.000
_cell.length_b   1.000
_cell.length_c   1.000
_cell.angle_alpha   90.00
_cell.angle_beta   90.00
_cell.angle_gamma   90.00
#
_symmetry.space_group_name_H-M   'P 1'
#
loop_
_entity.id
_entity.type
_entity.pdbx_description
1 polymer ?
#
loop_
_entity_poly.entity_id
_entity_poly.type
_entity_poly.pdbx_seq_one_letter_code
_entity_poly.pdbx_strand_id
1 'polypeptide(L)'
;MTPPRPLDPSLVPASFAKVRQNQETVIRRWHEAEAGITTWESALAALAPREAEGWAATCERLQLINTFQWHEEDKSRDHGVGDEALGAIKRGIDASNRRRVQTVDSLDDIIFTGLKQGGALNQDAPLNSESPGSIIDR
;
A
#
# COMPACT_ATOMS: atom_id res chain seq x y z
N MET A 1 3.87 -36.38 11.77
CA MET A 1 3.72 -35.24 10.84
C MET A 1 2.53 -34.41 11.29
N THR A 2 2.76 -33.20 11.76
CA THR A 2 1.70 -32.23 12.04
C THR A 2 1.05 -31.84 10.72
N PRO A 3 -0.29 -31.84 10.59
CA PRO A 3 -0.93 -31.40 9.35
C PRO A 3 -0.55 -29.95 9.04
N PRO A 4 -0.41 -29.58 7.75
CA PRO A 4 -0.12 -28.20 7.37
C PRO A 4 -1.22 -27.30 7.93
N ARG A 5 -0.80 -26.20 8.57
CA ARG A 5 -1.75 -25.19 9.04
C ARG A 5 -2.43 -24.62 7.79
N PRO A 6 -3.77 -24.52 7.76
CA PRO A 6 -4.44 -23.92 6.62
C PRO A 6 -3.89 -22.52 6.36
N LEU A 7 -3.72 -22.17 5.08
CA LEU A 7 -3.36 -20.81 4.67
C LEU A 7 -4.32 -19.82 5.32
N ASP A 8 -3.81 -18.64 5.68
CA ASP A 8 -4.67 -17.56 6.16
C ASP A 8 -5.81 -17.36 5.14
N PRO A 9 -7.10 -17.43 5.57
CA PRO A 9 -8.23 -17.18 4.70
C PRO A 9 -8.18 -15.82 3.97
N SER A 10 -7.36 -14.88 4.45
CA SER A 10 -7.09 -13.62 3.77
C SER A 10 -6.27 -13.75 2.47
N LEU A 11 -5.64 -14.91 2.21
CA LEU A 11 -4.73 -15.16 1.08
C LEU A 11 -5.35 -16.00 -0.08
N VAL A 12 -6.64 -16.36 -0.05
CA VAL A 12 -7.32 -17.14 -1.12
C VAL A 12 -8.09 -16.23 -2.10
N PRO A 13 -8.33 -16.59 -3.39
CA PRO A 13 -8.81 -15.73 -4.50
C PRO A 13 -9.99 -14.78 -4.27
N ALA A 14 -10.81 -14.98 -3.22
CA ALA A 14 -11.71 -13.96 -2.69
C ALA A 14 -10.97 -12.68 -2.22
N SER A 15 -9.64 -12.72 -2.12
CA SER A 15 -8.72 -11.66 -1.70
C SER A 15 -8.54 -10.55 -2.74
N PHE A 16 -8.70 -10.80 -4.05
CA PHE A 16 -8.64 -9.71 -5.05
C PHE A 16 -9.81 -8.73 -4.94
N ALA A 17 -11.01 -9.23 -4.66
CA ALA A 17 -12.16 -8.38 -4.36
C ALA A 17 -11.92 -7.55 -3.09
N LYS A 18 -11.20 -8.11 -2.11
CA LYS A 18 -10.79 -7.43 -0.88
C LYS A 18 -9.76 -6.33 -1.15
N VAL A 19 -8.76 -6.56 -2.01
CA VAL A 19 -7.77 -5.55 -2.41
C VAL A 19 -8.46 -4.36 -3.07
N ARG A 20 -9.34 -4.63 -4.06
CA ARG A 20 -10.12 -3.57 -4.72
C ARG A 20 -11.03 -2.82 -3.74
N GLN A 21 -11.73 -3.54 -2.87
CA GLN A 21 -12.57 -2.93 -1.84
C GLN A 21 -11.76 -2.02 -0.90
N ASN A 22 -10.53 -2.42 -0.55
CA ASN A 22 -9.63 -1.62 0.26
C ASN A 22 -9.20 -0.34 -0.48
N GLN A 23 -8.80 -0.46 -1.75
CA GLN A 23 -8.49 0.68 -2.63
C GLN A 23 -9.66 1.70 -2.66
N GLU A 24 -10.86 1.23 -3.02
CA GLU A 24 -12.06 2.06 -3.11
C GLU A 24 -12.43 2.71 -1.77
N THR A 25 -12.25 1.97 -0.66
CA THR A 25 -12.53 2.50 0.68
C THR A 25 -11.55 3.59 1.08
N VAL A 26 -10.25 3.42 0.82
CA VAL A 26 -9.24 4.44 1.14
C VAL A 26 -9.50 5.72 0.34
N ILE A 27 -9.76 5.61 -0.96
CA ILE A 27 -10.06 6.77 -1.82
C ILE A 27 -11.32 7.50 -1.34
N ARG A 28 -12.40 6.77 -1.03
CA ARG A 28 -13.62 7.39 -0.50
C ARG A 28 -13.36 8.13 0.81
N ARG A 29 -12.70 7.48 1.79
CA ARG A 29 -12.38 8.10 3.09
C ARG A 29 -11.45 9.30 2.92
N TRP A 30 -10.55 9.26 1.94
CA TRP A 30 -9.68 10.39 1.62
C TRP A 30 -10.51 11.62 1.27
N HIS A 31 -11.42 11.54 0.30
CA HIS A 31 -12.22 12.69 -0.10
C HIS A 31 -13.16 13.19 1.01
N GLU A 32 -13.56 12.33 1.94
CA GLU A 32 -14.31 12.74 3.14
C GLU A 32 -13.45 13.57 4.12
N ALA A 33 -12.13 13.36 4.15
CA ALA A 33 -11.20 13.98 5.09
C ALA A 33 -10.21 14.98 4.46
N GLU A 34 -10.24 15.14 3.13
CA GLU A 34 -9.20 15.79 2.31
C GLU A 34 -8.86 17.21 2.79
N ALA A 35 -9.87 18.00 3.18
CA ALA A 35 -9.69 19.36 3.67
C ALA A 35 -8.78 19.46 4.91
N GLY A 36 -8.66 18.38 5.70
CA GLY A 36 -7.80 18.30 6.88
C GLY A 36 -6.40 17.72 6.60
N ILE A 37 -6.11 17.30 5.36
CA ILE A 37 -4.89 16.58 5.03
C ILE A 37 -3.92 17.52 4.30
N THR A 38 -2.87 17.93 5.02
CA THR A 38 -1.82 18.82 4.50
C THR A 38 -0.43 18.18 4.53
N THR A 39 -0.22 17.21 5.41
CA THR A 39 1.02 16.43 5.51
C THR A 39 0.73 14.93 5.57
N TRP A 40 1.76 14.12 5.39
CA TRP A 40 1.64 12.67 5.55
C TRP A 40 1.14 12.27 6.94
N GLU A 41 1.62 12.95 7.99
CA GLU A 41 1.24 12.70 9.37
C GLU A 41 -0.25 12.97 9.60
N SER A 42 -0.78 14.06 9.01
CA SER A 42 -2.22 14.35 9.06
C SER A 42 -3.05 13.31 8.29
N ALA A 43 -2.55 12.82 7.14
CA ALA A 43 -3.19 11.75 6.39
C ALA A 43 -3.24 10.45 7.21
N LEU A 44 -2.13 10.08 7.83
CA LEU A 44 -2.04 8.88 8.66
C LEU A 44 -2.94 8.98 9.89
N ALA A 45 -3.01 10.15 10.53
CA ALA A 45 -3.89 10.37 11.68
C ALA A 45 -5.37 10.27 11.31
N ALA A 46 -5.78 10.85 10.18
CA ALA A 46 -7.17 10.85 9.72
C ALA A 46 -7.60 9.49 9.13
N LEU A 47 -6.68 8.80 8.46
CA LEU A 47 -6.98 7.66 7.59
C LEU A 47 -6.18 6.41 7.95
N ALA A 48 -5.79 6.27 9.22
CA ALA A 48 -5.10 5.09 9.71
C ALA A 48 -5.79 3.79 9.21
N PRO A 49 -5.01 2.74 8.92
CA PRO A 49 -5.55 1.44 8.57
C PRO A 49 -6.56 0.95 9.62
N ARG A 50 -7.59 0.24 9.17
CA ARG A 50 -8.67 -0.28 10.04
C ARG A 50 -8.18 -1.37 10.98
N GLU A 51 -7.15 -2.10 10.56
CA GLU A 51 -6.45 -3.10 11.36
C GLU A 51 -5.04 -2.58 11.71
N ALA A 52 -4.52 -2.97 12.87
CA ALA A 52 -3.21 -2.47 13.33
C ALA A 52 -2.02 -3.07 12.54
N GLU A 53 -2.14 -4.34 12.13
CA GLU A 53 -1.05 -5.11 11.53
C GLU A 53 -1.54 -6.14 10.52
N GLY A 54 -0.61 -6.83 9.86
CA GLY A 54 -0.91 -7.89 8.91
C GLY A 54 -1.06 -7.42 7.47
N TRP A 55 -1.49 -8.35 6.62
CA TRP A 55 -1.59 -8.15 5.17
C TRP A 55 -2.60 -7.06 4.81
N ALA A 56 -3.81 -7.09 5.37
CA ALA A 56 -4.86 -6.14 5.05
C ALA A 56 -4.50 -4.72 5.48
N ALA A 57 -3.98 -4.54 6.70
CA ALA A 57 -3.48 -3.26 7.20
C ALA A 57 -2.36 -2.70 6.33
N THR A 58 -1.45 -3.56 5.85
CA THR A 58 -0.34 -3.15 4.98
C THR A 58 -0.82 -2.76 3.60
N CYS A 59 -1.81 -3.46 3.04
CA CYS A 59 -2.47 -3.06 1.79
C CYS A 59 -3.16 -1.70 1.92
N GLU A 60 -3.94 -1.46 2.98
CA GLU A 60 -4.58 -0.16 3.22
C GLU A 60 -3.56 0.98 3.35
N ARG A 61 -2.45 0.72 4.07
CA ARG A 61 -1.35 1.68 4.20
C ARG A 61 -0.72 1.99 2.84
N LEU A 62 -0.47 0.98 2.01
CA LEU A 62 0.06 1.16 0.66
C LEU A 62 -0.86 2.04 -0.17
N GLN A 63 -2.17 1.77 -0.13
CA GLN A 63 -3.15 2.57 -0.88
C GLN A 63 -3.28 4.00 -0.36
N LEU A 64 -3.13 4.23 0.95
CA LEU A 64 -3.08 5.58 1.52
C LEU A 64 -1.83 6.34 1.05
N ILE A 65 -0.67 5.67 0.98
CA ILE A 65 0.57 6.28 0.47
C ILE A 65 0.41 6.66 -1.00
N ASN A 66 -0.16 5.78 -1.83
CA ASN A 66 -0.43 6.07 -3.25
C ASN A 66 -1.39 7.25 -3.40
N THR A 67 -2.50 7.24 -2.66
CA THR A 67 -3.46 8.34 -2.68
C THR A 67 -2.79 9.67 -2.28
N PHE A 68 -2.01 9.68 -1.21
CA PHE A 68 -1.26 10.86 -0.77
C PHE A 68 -0.28 11.35 -1.84
N GLN A 69 0.48 10.42 -2.45
CA GLN A 69 1.45 10.77 -3.48
C GLN A 69 0.80 11.39 -4.71
N TRP A 70 -0.34 10.87 -5.17
CA TRP A 70 -1.06 11.43 -6.32
C TRP A 70 -1.49 12.89 -6.07
N HIS A 71 -1.96 13.21 -4.87
CA HIS A 71 -2.34 14.59 -4.54
C HIS A 71 -1.11 15.51 -4.45
N GLU A 72 0.03 15.01 -3.97
CA GLU A 72 1.29 15.78 -4.03
C GLU A 72 1.77 16.00 -5.48
N GLU A 73 1.64 14.98 -6.33
CA GLU A 73 1.96 15.11 -7.76
C GLU A 73 1.04 16.12 -8.45
N ASP A 74 -0.25 16.15 -8.12
CA ASP A 74 -1.19 17.15 -8.65
C ASP A 74 -0.82 18.56 -8.22
N LYS A 75 -0.40 18.77 -6.97
CA LYS A 75 0.18 20.05 -6.52
C LYS A 75 1.42 20.44 -7.34
N SER A 76 2.25 19.47 -7.71
CA SER A 76 3.46 19.72 -8.50
C SER A 76 3.18 20.09 -9.97
N ARG A 77 1.99 19.75 -10.48
CA ARG A 77 1.53 20.03 -11.85
C ARG A 77 0.84 21.40 -11.98
N ASP A 78 0.60 22.10 -10.88
CA ASP A 78 0.06 23.47 -10.91
C ASP A 78 1.07 24.43 -11.56
N HIS A 79 0.66 25.13 -12.62
CA HIS A 79 1.52 26.04 -13.38
C HIS A 79 1.83 27.34 -12.62
N GLY A 80 1.12 27.61 -11.52
CA GLY A 80 1.36 28.76 -10.66
C GLY A 80 2.36 28.52 -9.53
N VAL A 81 2.86 27.30 -9.35
CA VAL A 81 3.75 26.97 -8.23
C VAL A 81 5.15 27.58 -8.42
N GLY A 82 5.63 28.33 -7.43
CA GLY A 82 6.99 28.88 -7.44
C GLY A 82 8.06 27.79 -7.22
N ASP A 83 9.27 28.03 -7.71
CA ASP A 83 10.39 27.06 -7.69
C ASP A 83 10.70 26.48 -6.30
N GLU A 84 10.67 27.32 -5.26
CA GLU A 84 10.93 26.89 -3.89
C GLU A 84 9.86 25.91 -3.39
N ALA A 85 8.59 26.24 -3.62
CA ALA A 85 7.45 25.39 -3.27
C ALA A 85 7.47 24.09 -4.08
N LEU A 86 7.78 24.16 -5.38
CA LEU A 86 7.94 22.98 -6.22
C LEU A 86 9.06 22.06 -5.71
N GLY A 87 10.18 22.63 -5.27
CA GLY A 87 11.27 21.88 -4.66
C GLY A 87 10.85 21.17 -3.37
N ALA A 88 10.02 21.80 -2.54
CA ALA A 88 9.47 21.18 -1.34
C ALA A 88 8.51 20.02 -1.68
N ILE A 89 7.60 20.22 -2.65
CA ILE A 89 6.66 19.18 -3.10
C ILE A 89 7.43 17.97 -3.66
N LYS A 90 8.45 18.19 -4.51
CA LYS A 90 9.26 17.09 -5.06
C LYS A 90 9.96 16.27 -3.97
N ARG A 91 10.51 16.91 -2.93
CA ARG A 91 11.07 16.19 -1.77
C ARG A 91 10.01 15.39 -1.02
N GLY A 92 8.78 15.92 -0.93
CA GLY A 92 7.63 15.22 -0.38
C GLY A 92 7.25 13.97 -1.19
N ILE A 93 7.19 14.10 -2.51
CA ILE A 93 6.94 12.98 -3.45
C ILE A 93 8.04 11.92 -3.31
N ASP A 94 9.31 12.30 -3.28
CA ASP A 94 10.42 11.37 -3.10
C ASP A 94 10.31 10.60 -1.77
N ALA A 95 9.93 11.29 -0.69
CA ALA A 95 9.69 10.66 0.60
C ALA A 95 8.47 9.73 0.57
N SER A 96 7.42 10.09 -0.17
CA SER A 96 6.25 9.23 -0.38
C SER A 96 6.60 7.96 -1.16
N ASN A 97 7.38 8.11 -2.23
CA ASN A 97 7.83 6.98 -3.03
C ASN A 97 8.72 6.02 -2.22
N ARG A 98 9.60 6.52 -1.35
CA ARG A 98 10.36 5.67 -0.42
C ARG A 98 9.45 4.89 0.52
N ARG A 99 8.43 5.55 1.11
CA ARG A 99 7.44 4.87 1.97
C ARG A 99 6.67 3.79 1.21
N ARG A 100 6.31 4.05 -0.05
CA ARG A 100 5.62 3.10 -0.91
C ARG A 100 6.45 1.84 -1.15
N VAL A 101 7.70 2.00 -1.61
CA VAL A 101 8.59 0.86 -1.86
C VAL A 101 8.83 0.04 -0.58
N GLN A 102 9.10 0.69 0.55
CA GLN A 102 9.26 -0.01 1.83
C GLN A 102 8.00 -0.79 2.24
N THR A 103 6.82 -0.26 1.92
CA THR A 103 5.54 -0.92 2.22
C THR A 103 5.30 -2.10 1.28
N VAL A 104 5.71 -2.00 0.01
CA VAL A 104 5.70 -3.12 -0.95
C VAL A 104 6.62 -4.25 -0.46
N ASP A 105 7.86 -3.94 -0.07
CA ASP A 105 8.80 -4.93 0.45
C ASP A 105 8.23 -5.63 1.72
N SER A 106 7.62 -4.86 2.62
CA SER A 106 6.96 -5.40 3.81
C SER A 106 5.80 -6.33 3.46
N LEU A 107 5.04 -6.01 2.41
CA LEU A 107 3.92 -6.83 1.95
C LEU A 107 4.41 -8.14 1.34
N ASP A 108 5.50 -8.11 0.58
CA ASP A 108 6.16 -9.30 0.04
C ASP A 108 6.65 -10.23 1.15
N ASP A 109 7.28 -9.68 2.20
CA ASP A 109 7.73 -10.45 3.37
C ASP A 109 6.57 -11.13 4.12
N ILE A 110 5.44 -10.43 4.28
CA ILE A 110 4.23 -10.99 4.90
C ILE A 110 3.70 -12.16 4.07
N ILE A 111 3.59 -11.97 2.75
CA ILE A 111 3.07 -13.00 1.83
C ILE A 111 4.00 -14.21 1.81
N PHE A 112 5.32 -14.00 1.66
CA PHE A 112 6.30 -15.07 1.66
C PHE A 112 6.27 -15.87 2.97
N THR A 113 6.21 -15.17 4.11
CA THR A 113 6.13 -15.81 5.43
C THR A 113 4.86 -16.63 5.58
N GLY A 114 3.72 -16.10 5.14
CA GLY A 114 2.43 -16.81 5.14
C GLY A 114 2.46 -18.08 4.29
N LEU A 115 2.99 -17.99 3.06
CA LEU A 115 3.14 -19.14 2.15
C LEU A 115 4.07 -20.21 2.74
N LYS A 116 5.19 -19.79 3.34
CA LYS A 116 6.14 -20.68 4.00
C LYS A 116 5.50 -21.42 5.17
N GLN A 117 4.76 -20.72 6.03
CA GLN A 117 4.08 -21.32 7.18
C GLN A 117 2.93 -22.26 6.75
N GLY A 118 2.25 -21.95 5.65
CA GLY A 118 1.21 -22.80 5.06
C GLY A 118 1.74 -23.99 4.25
N GLY A 119 3.06 -24.14 4.11
CA GLY A 119 3.66 -25.23 3.33
C GLY A 119 3.38 -25.12 1.81
N ALA A 120 3.12 -23.91 1.32
CA ALA A 120 2.71 -23.65 -0.06
C ALA A 120 3.88 -23.22 -0.99
N LEU A 121 5.12 -23.27 -0.51
CA LEU A 121 6.29 -22.98 -1.34
C LEU A 121 6.54 -24.11 -2.34
N ASN A 122 6.67 -23.75 -3.62
CA ASN A 122 7.01 -24.68 -4.70
C ASN A 122 8.28 -24.20 -5.40
N GLN A 123 9.34 -25.03 -5.37
CA GLN A 123 10.64 -24.70 -5.98
C GLN A 123 10.62 -24.76 -7.52
N ASP A 124 9.65 -25.49 -8.08
CA ASP A 124 9.46 -25.63 -9.53
C ASP A 124 8.45 -24.61 -10.09
N ALA A 125 7.99 -23.66 -9.26
CA ALA A 125 7.06 -22.63 -9.70
C ALA A 125 7.70 -21.71 -10.76
N PRO A 126 6.97 -21.30 -11.81
CA PRO A 126 7.46 -20.32 -12.77
C PRO A 126 7.85 -19.00 -12.08
N LEU A 127 8.96 -18.42 -12.51
CA LEU A 127 9.38 -17.09 -12.07
C LEU A 127 8.50 -16.02 -12.71
N ASN A 128 8.09 -15.02 -11.93
CA ASN A 128 7.43 -13.81 -12.40
C ASN A 128 8.40 -12.63 -12.31
N SER A 129 8.28 -11.66 -13.22
CA SER A 129 9.07 -10.42 -13.18
C SER A 129 8.63 -9.45 -12.07
N GLU A 130 7.49 -9.73 -11.45
CA GLU A 130 6.84 -8.86 -10.47
C GLU A 130 6.59 -9.64 -9.18
N SER A 131 6.84 -8.99 -8.05
CA SER A 131 6.51 -9.53 -6.74
C SER A 131 5.00 -9.37 -6.45
N PRO A 132 4.40 -10.22 -5.60
CA PRO A 132 3.02 -10.05 -5.17
C PRO A 132 2.68 -8.65 -4.65
N GLY A 133 3.58 -8.04 -3.87
CA GLY A 133 3.44 -6.69 -3.36
C GLY A 133 3.42 -5.64 -4.48
N SER A 134 4.31 -5.79 -5.47
CA SER A 134 4.33 -4.89 -6.64
C SER A 134 3.09 -5.00 -7.52
N ILE A 135 2.45 -6.18 -7.57
CA ILE A 135 1.17 -6.37 -8.27
C ILE A 135 0.04 -5.66 -7.52
N ILE A 136 0.03 -5.71 -6.17
CA ILE A 136 -0.99 -5.07 -5.33
C ILE A 136 -0.85 -3.54 -5.31
N ASP A 137 0.35 -3.02 -5.51
CA ASP A 137 0.64 -1.58 -5.59
C ASP A 137 -0.01 -0.90 -6.80
N ARG A 138 -0.27 -1.65 -7.88
CA ARG A 138 -0.84 -1.14 -9.14
C ARG A 138 -2.36 -1.09 -9.13
#